data_AF-A0A2J8MR37-F1
#
_entry.id   AF-A0A2J8MR37-F1
#
_cell.length_a   1.000
_cell.length_b   1.000
_cell.length_c   1.000
_cell.angle_alpha   90.00
_cell.angle_beta   90.00
_cell.angle_gamma   90.00
#
_symmetry.space_group_name_H-M   'P 1'
#
loop_
_entity.id
_entity.type
_entity.pdbx_description
1 polymer ?
#
loop_
_entity_poly.entity_id
_entity_poly.type
_entity_poly.pdbx_seq_one_letter_code
_entity_poly.pdbx_strand_id
1 'polypeptide(L)'
;MSSAAENGEAAPGKQNEEKTYKKTASSAIKGAIQLGIGYTVGNLTSKPERDVLMQDFYVVESVFLPSEGSNLTPAHHYPDFRFKTYAPLAFRYFRELFGIKPD
;
A
#
# COMPACT_ATOMS: atom_id res chain seq x y z
N MET A 1 -13.03 54.98 21.66
CA MET A 1 -12.94 53.88 22.65
C MET A 1 -13.97 52.84 22.28
N SER A 2 -13.62 51.56 22.51
CA SER A 2 -14.36 50.32 22.19
C SER A 2 -14.36 49.83 20.75
N SER A 3 -13.34 49.03 20.43
CA SER A 3 -13.43 47.89 19.51
C SER A 3 -13.19 46.64 20.34
N ALA A 4 -14.24 45.86 20.59
CA ALA A 4 -14.14 44.57 21.27
C ALA A 4 -13.46 43.57 20.33
N ALA A 5 -12.42 42.91 20.82
CA ALA A 5 -11.72 41.84 20.11
C ALA A 5 -12.62 40.60 20.05
N GLU A 6 -12.96 40.18 18.83
CA GLU A 6 -13.54 38.88 18.55
C GLU A 6 -12.43 37.83 18.68
N ASN A 7 -12.38 37.14 19.82
CA ASN A 7 -11.50 35.99 20.00
C ASN A 7 -12.21 34.77 19.39
N GLY A 8 -11.90 34.49 18.13
CA GLY A 8 -12.30 33.25 17.46
C GLY A 8 -11.56 32.07 18.09
N GLU A 9 -12.19 31.42 19.06
CA GLU A 9 -11.75 30.12 19.57
C GLU A 9 -11.95 29.09 18.44
N ALA A 10 -10.88 28.80 17.72
CA ALA A 10 -10.84 27.73 16.74
C ALA A 10 -11.19 26.42 17.45
N ALA A 11 -12.29 25.79 17.02
CA ALA A 11 -12.73 24.49 17.50
C ALA A 11 -11.55 23.50 17.50
N PRO A 12 -11.39 22.67 18.56
CA PRO A 12 -10.29 21.74 18.64
C PRO A 12 -10.43 20.75 17.48
N GLY A 13 -9.47 20.79 16.56
CA GLY A 13 -9.39 19.86 15.44
C GLY A 13 -9.48 18.43 15.98
N LYS A 14 -10.40 17.65 15.42
CA LYS A 14 -10.56 16.22 15.75
C LYS A 14 -9.18 15.57 15.78
N GLN A 15 -8.71 15.19 16.96
CA GLN A 15 -7.51 14.38 17.10
C GLN A 15 -7.73 13.13 16.25
N ASN A 16 -6.81 12.85 15.34
CA ASN A 16 -6.91 11.77 14.38
C ASN A 16 -6.75 10.44 15.15
N GLU A 17 -7.86 9.92 15.67
CA GLU A 17 -7.89 8.75 16.53
C GLU A 17 -7.35 7.53 15.76
N GLU A 18 -6.20 7.03 16.17
CA GLU A 18 -5.53 5.92 15.51
C GLU A 18 -6.29 4.61 15.77
N LYS A 19 -6.98 4.13 14.73
CA LYS A 19 -7.68 2.85 14.80
C LYS A 19 -6.70 1.70 14.78
N THR A 20 -6.97 0.70 15.59
CA THR A 20 -6.19 -0.54 15.62
C THR A 20 -7.05 -1.70 15.11
N TYR A 21 -6.48 -2.55 14.26
CA TYR A 21 -7.10 -3.80 13.83
C TYR A 21 -6.18 -4.97 14.17
N LYS A 22 -6.69 -5.97 14.90
CA LYS A 22 -5.91 -7.15 15.33
C LYS A 22 -4.55 -6.79 15.98
N LYS A 23 -4.52 -5.73 16.80
CA LYS A 23 -3.32 -5.17 17.46
C LYS A 23 -2.31 -4.48 16.52
N THR A 24 -2.65 -4.30 15.25
CA THR A 24 -1.86 -3.51 14.30
C THR A 24 -2.50 -2.14 14.11
N ALA A 25 -1.72 -1.08 14.29
CA ALA A 25 -2.13 0.29 14.01
C ALA A 25 -2.49 0.45 12.52
N SER A 26 -3.55 1.21 12.22
CA SER A 26 -3.99 1.43 10.83
C SER A 26 -2.93 2.14 9.98
N SER A 27 -2.10 2.98 10.61
CA SER A 27 -0.92 3.60 9.99
C SER A 27 0.07 2.56 9.48
N ALA A 28 0.38 1.54 10.29
CA ALA A 28 1.25 0.44 9.91
C ALA A 28 0.64 -0.44 8.81
N ILE A 29 -0.67 -0.68 8.84
CA ILE A 29 -1.37 -1.41 7.77
C ILE A 29 -1.28 -0.64 6.45
N LYS A 30 -1.56 0.67 6.47
CA LYS A 30 -1.44 1.54 5.28
C LYS A 30 -0.03 1.49 4.71
N GLY A 31 0.97 1.62 5.58
CA GLY A 31 2.37 1.55 5.20
C GLY A 31 2.78 0.21 4.59
N ALA A 32 2.35 -0.89 5.20
CA ALA A 32 2.57 -2.24 4.67
C ALA A 32 1.92 -2.45 3.30
N ILE A 33 0.71 -1.89 3.07
CA ILE A 33 0.05 -1.92 1.76
C ILE A 33 0.85 -1.15 0.72
N GLN A 34 1.28 0.07 1.04
CA GLN A 34 2.08 0.90 0.12
C GLN A 34 3.39 0.20 -0.25
N LEU A 35 4.12 -0.32 0.73
CA LEU A 35 5.37 -1.05 0.51
C LEU A 35 5.15 -2.33 -0.31
N GLY A 36 4.13 -3.11 0.03
CA GLY A 36 3.80 -4.34 -0.67
C GLY A 36 3.44 -4.12 -2.13
N ILE A 37 2.64 -3.10 -2.44
CA ILE A 37 2.29 -2.73 -3.83
C ILE A 37 3.54 -2.27 -4.59
N GLY A 38 4.37 -1.40 -3.99
CA GLY A 38 5.59 -0.91 -4.65
C GLY A 38 6.52 -2.05 -5.04
N TYR A 39 6.73 -3.01 -4.14
CA TYR A 39 7.53 -4.20 -4.42
C TYR A 39 6.91 -5.07 -5.52
N THR A 40 5.62 -5.40 -5.44
CA THR A 40 5.02 -6.40 -6.34
C THR A 40 4.82 -5.87 -7.75
N VAL A 41 4.45 -4.58 -7.90
CA VAL A 41 4.35 -3.94 -9.21
C VAL A 41 5.74 -3.75 -9.81
N GLY A 42 6.72 -3.29 -9.02
CA GLY A 42 8.11 -3.15 -9.49
C GLY A 42 8.75 -4.47 -9.90
N ASN A 43 8.46 -5.57 -9.19
CA ASN A 43 8.91 -6.90 -9.58
C ASN A 43 8.17 -7.46 -10.81
N LEU A 44 6.95 -6.97 -11.09
CA LEU A 44 6.18 -7.39 -12.25
C LEU A 44 6.63 -6.68 -13.52
N THR A 45 7.05 -5.41 -13.44
CA THR A 45 7.58 -4.65 -14.59
C THR A 45 8.90 -5.22 -15.12
N SER A 46 9.66 -5.95 -14.30
CA SER A 46 10.85 -6.68 -14.76
C SER A 46 10.53 -7.98 -15.50
N LYS A 47 9.28 -8.44 -15.51
CA LYS A 47 8.84 -9.63 -16.25
C LYS A 47 8.42 -9.23 -17.67
N PRO A 48 8.70 -10.07 -18.69
CA PRO A 48 8.32 -9.77 -20.06
C PRO A 48 6.80 -9.68 -20.22
N GLU A 49 6.36 -8.82 -21.13
CA GLU A 49 4.96 -8.73 -21.51
C GLU A 49 4.52 -10.00 -22.24
N ARG A 50 3.32 -10.49 -21.90
CA ARG A 50 2.62 -11.58 -22.56
C ARG A 50 1.14 -11.49 -22.28
N ASP A 51 0.35 -12.16 -23.12
CA ASP A 51 -1.09 -12.28 -22.94
C ASP A 51 -1.45 -13.03 -21.65
N VAL A 52 -2.63 -12.70 -21.13
CA VAL A 52 -3.23 -13.36 -19.97
C VAL A 52 -3.81 -14.70 -20.39
N LEU A 53 -3.45 -15.76 -19.66
CA LEU A 53 -4.01 -17.10 -19.82
C LEU A 53 -4.96 -17.42 -18.66
N MET A 54 -5.83 -18.42 -18.82
CA MET A 54 -6.81 -18.80 -17.78
C MET A 54 -6.12 -19.21 -16.46
N GLN A 55 -4.92 -19.79 -16.55
CA GLN A 55 -4.13 -20.19 -15.38
C GLN A 55 -3.70 -18.99 -14.54
N ASP A 56 -3.53 -17.80 -15.14
CA ASP A 56 -3.04 -16.61 -14.44
C ASP A 56 -4.03 -16.11 -13.37
N PHE A 57 -5.31 -16.43 -13.51
CA PHE A 57 -6.33 -16.09 -12.53
C PHE A 57 -6.23 -16.88 -11.21
N TYR A 58 -5.52 -18.01 -11.21
CA TYR A 58 -5.31 -18.83 -10.02
C TYR A 58 -3.97 -18.56 -9.33
N VAL A 59 -3.11 -17.73 -9.92
CA VAL A 59 -1.79 -17.42 -9.37
C VAL A 59 -1.91 -16.55 -8.13
N VAL A 60 -1.25 -16.95 -7.04
CA VAL A 60 -1.07 -16.14 -5.84
C VAL A 60 0.41 -16.08 -5.50
N GLU A 61 1.00 -14.90 -5.65
CA GLU A 61 2.38 -14.65 -5.23
C GLU A 61 2.39 -14.20 -3.77
N SER A 62 3.37 -14.68 -2.99
CA SER A 62 3.45 -14.46 -1.55
C SER A 62 4.89 -14.12 -1.18
N VAL A 63 5.12 -12.87 -0.79
CA VAL A 63 6.44 -12.37 -0.38
C VAL A 63 6.44 -12.10 1.12
N PHE A 64 7.55 -12.43 1.79
CA PHE A 64 7.79 -12.06 3.17
C PHE A 64 8.66 -10.81 3.22
N LEU A 65 8.21 -9.78 3.94
CA LEU A 65 8.91 -8.52 4.15
C LEU A 65 9.27 -8.38 5.64
N PRO A 66 10.53 -8.69 6.01
CA PRO A 66 11.01 -8.48 7.37
C PRO A 66 11.28 -7.00 7.65
N SER A 67 11.01 -6.56 8.87
CA SER A 67 11.24 -5.18 9.35
C SER A 67 12.70 -4.77 9.23
N GLU A 68 13.62 -5.72 9.48
CA GLU A 68 15.07 -5.52 9.35
C GLU A 68 15.54 -5.42 7.89
N GLY A 69 14.65 -5.64 6.92
CA GLY A 69 14.97 -5.67 5.50
C GLY A 69 15.52 -7.01 5.02
N SER A 70 15.70 -7.10 3.70
CA SER A 70 16.19 -8.29 3.01
C SER A 70 16.95 -7.89 1.74
N ASN A 71 17.47 -8.87 1.00
CA ASN A 71 18.04 -8.62 -0.33
C ASN A 71 17.00 -8.11 -1.36
N LEU A 72 15.71 -8.25 -1.05
CA LEU A 72 14.59 -7.88 -1.93
C LEU A 72 13.96 -6.54 -1.53
N THR A 73 14.07 -6.14 -0.26
CA THR A 73 13.34 -5.00 0.30
C THR A 73 14.18 -4.28 1.34
N PRO A 74 14.25 -2.93 1.33
CA PRO A 74 14.94 -2.19 2.38
C PRO A 74 14.25 -2.38 3.74
N ALA A 75 14.99 -2.11 4.82
CA ALA A 75 14.44 -2.08 6.18
C ALA A 75 13.31 -1.06 6.33
N HIS A 76 12.35 -1.34 7.19
CA HIS A 76 11.17 -0.49 7.42
C HIS A 76 10.67 -0.55 8.87
N HIS A 77 9.92 0.46 9.29
CA HIS A 77 9.43 0.58 10.67
C HIS A 77 8.13 -0.19 10.97
N TYR A 78 7.54 -0.84 9.97
CA TYR A 78 6.36 -1.70 10.17
C TYR A 78 6.78 -3.09 10.64
N PRO A 79 5.97 -3.80 11.45
CA PRO A 79 6.25 -5.18 11.83
C PRO A 79 6.38 -6.10 10.61
N ASP A 80 7.06 -7.23 10.80
CA ASP A 80 7.20 -8.27 9.79
C ASP A 80 5.84 -8.67 9.23
N PHE A 81 5.74 -8.74 7.90
CA PHE A 81 4.49 -9.10 7.26
C PHE A 81 4.70 -9.91 5.98
N ARG A 82 3.64 -10.62 5.58
CA ARG A 82 3.58 -11.33 4.31
C ARG A 82 2.58 -10.63 3.42
N PHE A 83 3.03 -10.20 2.25
CA PHE A 83 2.17 -9.58 1.24
C PHE A 83 1.79 -10.61 0.19
N LYS A 84 0.48 -10.75 -0.07
CA LYS A 84 -0.06 -11.67 -1.08
C LYS A 84 -0.65 -10.87 -2.23
N THR A 85 -0.21 -11.20 -3.44
CA THR A 85 -0.76 -10.63 -4.68
C THR A 85 -1.50 -11.71 -5.42
N TYR A 86 -2.76 -11.45 -5.74
CA TYR A 86 -3.65 -12.36 -6.43
C TYR A 86 -3.71 -11.97 -7.91
N ALA A 87 -3.59 -12.97 -8.80
CA ALA A 87 -3.65 -12.81 -10.25
C ALA A 87 -2.82 -11.62 -10.79
N PRO A 88 -1.52 -11.51 -10.43
CA PRO A 88 -0.71 -10.31 -10.70
C PRO A 88 -0.72 -9.90 -12.18
N LEU A 89 -0.62 -10.89 -13.08
CA LEU A 89 -0.63 -10.62 -14.51
C LEU A 89 -1.99 -10.16 -15.02
N ALA A 90 -3.09 -10.75 -14.53
CA ALA A 90 -4.44 -10.33 -14.90
C ALA A 90 -4.72 -8.89 -14.47
N PHE A 91 -4.30 -8.50 -13.26
CA PHE A 91 -4.45 -7.12 -12.80
C PHE A 91 -3.54 -6.13 -13.53
N ARG A 92 -2.36 -6.54 -14.03
CA ARG A 92 -1.56 -5.72 -14.95
C ARG A 92 -2.34 -5.44 -16.24
N TYR A 93 -2.88 -6.48 -16.87
CA TYR A 93 -3.72 -6.35 -18.05
C TYR A 93 -4.96 -5.47 -17.81
N PHE A 94 -5.67 -5.65 -16.69
CA PHE A 94 -6.82 -4.79 -16.37
C PHE A 94 -6.43 -3.32 -16.18
N ARG A 95 -5.29 -3.04 -15.54
CA ARG A 95 -4.78 -1.66 -15.43
C ARG A 95 -4.51 -1.05 -16.81
N GLU A 96 -3.89 -1.80 -17.71
CA GLU A 96 -3.64 -1.37 -19.09
C GLU A 96 -4.94 -1.08 -19.85
N LEU A 97 -5.95 -1.95 -19.74
CA LEU A 97 -7.28 -1.73 -20.31
C LEU A 97 -7.96 -0.45 -19.79
N PHE A 98 -7.73 -0.08 -18.54
CA PHE A 98 -8.23 1.16 -17.94
C PHE A 98 -7.29 2.36 -18.14
N GLY A 99 -6.21 2.22 -18.92
CA GLY A 99 -5.26 3.30 -19.18
C GLY A 99 -4.43 3.72 -17.96
N ILE A 100 -4.34 2.88 -16.93
CA ILE A 100 -3.59 3.14 -15.70
C ILE A 100 -2.14 2.68 -15.90
N LYS A 101 -1.25 3.63 -16.21
CA LYS A 101 0.18 3.37 -16.35
C LYS A 101 0.80 2.88 -15.03
N PRO A 102 1.91 2.13 -15.11
CA PRO A 102 2.67 1.73 -13.93
C PRO A 102 3.34 2.93 -13.21
N ASP A 103 3.59 4.03 -13.92
CA ASP A 103 4.29 5.25 -13.45
C ASP A 103 3.37 6.48 -13.40
#